data_AF-A0A814LU93-F1
#
_entry.id   AF-A0A814LU93-F1
#
_cell.length_a   1.000
_cell.length_b   1.000
_cell.length_c   1.000
_cell.angle_alpha   90.00
_cell.angle_beta   90.00
_cell.angle_gamma   90.00
#
_symmetry.space_group_name_H-M   'P 1'
#
loop_
_entity.id
_entity.type
_entity.pdbx_description
1 polymer ?
#
loop_
_entity_poly.entity_id
_entity_poly.type
_entity_poly.pdbx_seq_one_letter_code
_entity_poly.pdbx_strand_id
1 'polypeptide(L)'
;MISMNVRTILGDLYEQSFKSSWCLFSGYVAIVNFSILYLTFINQSLHCLVQTVYSQYRWIQSLTFYTILPVLELIGACVILLCPLIPFNSVIYLEYDHYCYISFSNIGAILWAAFVCYIIPFCCLLIMYIRIVVFLRHQPNNQTLAVRHRQNRNLMVIRRILMLVNLLLILGLPSIVLIGMIIVTGEQYPLTNRIGLLPVSISMSGLSVALIYCISPLKSIALKLRQSNRVLPN
;
A
#
# COMPACT_ATOMS: atom_id res chain seq x y z
N MET A 1 -2.40 -13.32 1.66
CA MET A 1 -1.04 -13.47 1.11
C MET A 1 -0.41 -14.75 1.63
N ILE A 2 -0.01 -14.81 2.91
CA ILE A 2 0.48 -16.06 3.53
C ILE A 2 -0.56 -17.18 3.40
N SER A 3 -1.84 -16.88 3.64
CA SER A 3 -2.94 -17.82 3.44
C SER A 3 -3.08 -18.34 1.99
N MET A 4 -2.67 -17.56 0.98
CA MET A 4 -2.70 -18.00 -0.42
C MET A 4 -1.54 -18.94 -0.70
N ASN A 5 -0.32 -18.61 -0.26
CA ASN A 5 0.83 -19.50 -0.40
C ASN A 5 0.63 -20.82 0.37
N VAL A 6 0.05 -20.76 1.58
CA VAL A 6 -0.30 -21.95 2.35
C VAL A 6 -1.37 -22.77 1.63
N ARG A 7 -2.38 -22.14 1.01
CA ARG A 7 -3.37 -22.85 0.20
C ARG A 7 -2.77 -23.49 -1.04
N THR A 8 -1.82 -22.85 -1.70
CA THR A 8 -1.09 -23.45 -2.83
C THR A 8 -0.30 -24.69 -2.38
N ILE A 9 0.42 -24.61 -1.26
CA ILE A 9 1.15 -25.76 -0.69
C ILE A 9 0.19 -26.89 -0.28
N LEU A 10 -0.95 -26.55 0.35
CA LEU A 10 -1.96 -27.55 0.71
C LEU A 10 -2.66 -28.14 -0.52
N GLY A 11 -2.86 -27.36 -1.58
CA GLY A 11 -3.38 -27.83 -2.86
C GLY A 11 -2.44 -28.85 -3.50
N ASP A 12 -1.13 -28.54 -3.54
CA ASP A 12 -0.08 -29.45 -4.03
C ASP A 12 -0.01 -30.74 -3.20
N LEU A 13 -0.23 -30.68 -1.88
CA LEU A 13 -0.11 -31.84 -0.98
C LEU A 13 -1.36 -32.73 -0.93
N TYR A 14 -2.54 -32.17 -1.12
CA TYR A 14 -3.82 -32.86 -0.86
C TYR A 14 -4.78 -32.92 -2.05
N GLU A 15 -4.39 -32.39 -3.22
CA GLU A 15 -5.20 -32.35 -4.45
C GLU A 15 -6.64 -31.82 -4.23
N GLN A 16 -6.81 -30.94 -3.23
CA GLN A 16 -8.12 -30.42 -2.89
C GLN A 16 -8.59 -29.45 -3.97
N SER A 17 -9.68 -29.81 -4.65
CA SER A 17 -10.33 -28.92 -5.61
C SER A 17 -10.98 -27.73 -4.90
N PHE A 18 -10.34 -26.56 -5.00
CA PHE A 18 -10.89 -25.30 -4.51
C PHE A 18 -11.63 -24.53 -5.61
N LYS A 19 -12.31 -25.23 -6.52
CA LYS A 19 -13.16 -24.64 -7.59
C LYS A 19 -14.41 -24.03 -6.97
N SER A 20 -14.20 -22.93 -6.28
CA SER A 20 -15.14 -22.27 -5.41
C SER A 20 -15.06 -20.78 -5.66
N SER A 21 -16.22 -20.11 -5.66
CA SER A 21 -16.32 -18.65 -5.74
C SER A 21 -15.46 -17.95 -4.69
N TRP A 22 -15.13 -18.64 -3.58
CA TRP A 22 -14.23 -18.16 -2.54
C TRP A 22 -12.80 -17.92 -3.05
N CYS A 23 -12.34 -18.73 -4.00
CA CYS A 23 -11.01 -18.62 -4.57
C CYS A 23 -10.88 -17.35 -5.42
N LEU A 24 -11.88 -17.09 -6.29
CA LEU A 24 -11.97 -15.85 -7.07
C LEU A 24 -12.10 -14.63 -6.16
N PHE A 25 -13.00 -14.68 -5.18
CA PHE A 25 -13.18 -13.62 -4.19
C PHE A 25 -11.86 -13.30 -3.46
N SER A 26 -11.13 -14.33 -3.02
CA SER A 26 -9.84 -14.17 -2.36
C SER A 26 -8.81 -13.50 -3.27
N GLY A 27 -8.80 -13.83 -4.57
CA GLY A 27 -7.96 -13.18 -5.58
C GLY A 27 -8.20 -11.68 -5.67
N TYR A 28 -9.46 -11.28 -5.85
CA TYR A 28 -9.85 -9.86 -5.88
C TYR A 28 -9.56 -9.12 -4.58
N VAL A 29 -9.84 -9.76 -3.43
CA VAL A 29 -9.51 -9.21 -2.11
C VAL A 29 -8.01 -8.99 -1.95
N ALA A 30 -7.15 -9.85 -2.50
CA ALA A 30 -5.71 -9.63 -2.47
C ALA A 30 -5.31 -8.37 -3.27
N ILE A 31 -5.86 -8.18 -4.47
CA ILE A 31 -5.61 -6.98 -5.31
C ILE A 31 -6.05 -5.70 -4.60
N VAL A 32 -7.23 -5.72 -3.97
CA VAL A 32 -7.75 -4.59 -3.21
C VAL A 32 -6.86 -4.28 -2.01
N ASN A 33 -6.43 -5.30 -1.24
CA ASN A 33 -5.51 -5.11 -0.12
C ASN A 33 -4.18 -4.49 -0.53
N PHE A 34 -3.63 -4.86 -1.69
CA PHE A 34 -2.44 -4.21 -2.23
C PHE A 34 -2.63 -2.72 -2.42
N SER A 35 -3.72 -2.35 -3.05
CA SER A 35 -3.99 -0.96 -3.38
C SER A 35 -4.25 -0.14 -2.13
N ILE A 36 -4.96 -0.69 -1.14
CA ILE A 36 -5.20 -0.03 0.15
C ILE A 36 -3.87 0.30 0.85
N LEU A 37 -2.85 -0.54 0.75
CA LEU A 37 -1.56 -0.24 1.37
C LEU A 37 -0.84 0.93 0.70
N TYR A 38 -0.88 1.02 -0.63
CA TYR A 38 -0.38 2.21 -1.34
C TYR A 38 -1.16 3.46 -0.98
N LEU A 39 -2.49 3.38 -0.96
CA LEU A 39 -3.36 4.49 -0.56
C LEU A 39 -3.08 4.93 0.88
N THR A 40 -2.77 3.99 1.79
CA THR A 40 -2.37 4.32 3.17
C THR A 40 -1.12 5.21 3.20
N PHE A 41 -0.13 5.00 2.34
CA PHE A 41 1.05 5.88 2.24
C PHE A 41 0.71 7.25 1.68
N ILE A 42 -0.22 7.31 0.71
CA ILE A 42 -0.75 8.59 0.19
C ILE A 42 -1.43 9.33 1.34
N ASN A 43 -2.29 8.68 2.10
CA ASN A 43 -2.99 9.25 3.24
C ASN A 43 -2.04 9.78 4.33
N GLN A 44 -0.99 9.03 4.66
CA GLN A 44 0.03 9.51 5.59
C GLN A 44 0.76 10.74 5.06
N SER A 45 1.08 10.76 3.78
CA SER A 45 1.74 11.88 3.12
C SER A 45 0.82 13.10 3.02
N LEU A 46 -0.47 12.89 2.75
CA LEU A 46 -1.51 13.91 2.71
C LEU A 46 -1.73 14.52 4.10
N HIS A 47 -1.78 13.70 5.15
CA HIS A 47 -1.80 14.19 6.53
C HIS A 47 -0.57 15.07 6.82
N CYS A 48 0.62 14.66 6.38
CA CYS A 48 1.83 15.49 6.52
C CYS A 48 1.74 16.80 5.72
N LEU A 49 1.19 16.76 4.51
CA LEU A 49 0.96 17.94 3.65
C LEU A 49 -0.02 18.90 4.33
N VAL A 50 -1.17 18.42 4.78
CA VAL A 50 -2.21 19.23 5.43
C VAL A 50 -1.65 19.90 6.69
N GLN A 51 -0.92 19.16 7.52
CA GLN A 51 -0.34 19.72 8.74
C GLN A 51 0.77 20.74 8.47
N THR A 52 1.50 20.62 7.37
CA THR A 52 2.67 21.47 7.09
C THR A 52 2.28 22.70 6.27
N VAL A 53 1.55 22.49 5.17
CA VAL A 53 1.19 23.53 4.20
C VAL A 53 -0.14 24.19 4.55
N TYR A 54 -1.13 23.41 4.96
CA TYR A 54 -2.50 23.87 5.20
C TYR A 54 -2.82 24.01 6.70
N SER A 55 -1.82 24.39 7.50
CA SER A 55 -1.97 24.45 8.96
C SER A 55 -3.06 25.43 9.43
N GLN A 56 -3.44 26.39 8.57
CA GLN A 56 -4.44 27.42 8.85
C GLN A 56 -5.90 26.89 8.78
N TYR A 57 -6.15 25.81 8.03
CA TYR A 57 -7.51 25.30 7.81
C TYR A 57 -7.90 24.26 8.87
N ARG A 58 -8.54 24.72 9.95
CA ARG A 58 -8.93 23.86 11.10
C ARG A 58 -9.84 22.68 10.72
N TRP A 59 -10.74 22.85 9.74
CA TRP A 59 -11.70 21.82 9.35
C TRP A 59 -11.03 20.57 8.76
N ILE A 60 -9.97 20.73 7.95
CA ILE A 60 -9.19 19.64 7.35
C ILE A 60 -8.37 18.88 8.43
N GLN A 61 -8.11 19.51 9.57
CA GLN A 61 -7.41 18.89 10.70
C GLN A 61 -8.34 18.13 11.65
N SER A 62 -9.65 18.10 11.37
CA SER A 62 -10.59 17.38 12.21
C SER A 62 -10.31 15.87 12.17
N LEU A 63 -10.48 15.21 13.32
CA LEU A 63 -10.37 13.75 13.40
C LEU A 63 -11.36 13.08 12.46
N THR A 64 -12.56 13.66 12.31
CA THR A 64 -13.61 13.19 11.41
C THR A 64 -13.15 13.13 9.95
N PHE A 65 -12.38 14.12 9.49
CA PHE A 65 -11.83 14.08 8.12
C PHE A 65 -10.91 12.88 7.93
N TYR A 66 -10.03 12.62 8.90
CA TYR A 66 -9.09 11.50 8.83
C TYR A 66 -9.72 10.12 9.05
N THR A 67 -10.89 10.03 9.70
CA THR A 67 -11.62 8.76 9.81
C THR A 67 -12.46 8.46 8.58
N ILE A 68 -13.03 9.48 7.94
CA ILE A 68 -13.80 9.33 6.69
C ILE A 68 -12.90 8.95 5.52
N LEU A 69 -11.69 9.52 5.47
CA LEU A 69 -10.80 9.38 4.32
C LEU A 69 -10.40 7.92 4.00
N PRO A 70 -9.98 7.06 4.94
CA PRO A 70 -9.74 5.64 4.68
C PRO A 70 -10.97 4.85 4.21
N VAL A 71 -12.17 5.24 4.67
CA VAL A 71 -13.42 4.59 4.23
C VAL A 71 -13.70 4.94 2.77
N LEU A 72 -13.53 6.21 2.40
CA LEU A 72 -13.65 6.65 1.01
C LEU A 72 -12.59 6.00 0.12
N GLU A 73 -11.36 5.85 0.61
CA GLU A 73 -10.30 5.13 -0.12
C GLU A 73 -10.62 3.65 -0.31
N LEU A 74 -11.16 2.98 0.70
CA LEU A 74 -11.58 1.58 0.57
C LEU A 74 -12.67 1.42 -0.49
N ILE A 75 -13.71 2.27 -0.44
CA ILE A 75 -14.79 2.26 -1.42
C ILE A 75 -14.24 2.59 -2.82
N GLY A 76 -13.41 3.64 -2.92
CA GLY A 76 -12.76 4.05 -4.16
C GLY A 76 -11.87 2.96 -4.74
N ALA A 77 -11.06 2.29 -3.92
CA ALA A 77 -10.24 1.17 -4.34
C ALA A 77 -11.11 0.02 -4.86
N CYS A 78 -12.15 -0.37 -4.13
CA CYS A 78 -13.07 -1.41 -4.56
C CYS A 78 -13.73 -1.05 -5.91
N VAL A 79 -14.23 0.16 -6.07
CA VAL A 79 -14.92 0.58 -7.31
C VAL A 79 -13.93 0.72 -8.47
N ILE A 80 -12.87 1.51 -8.31
CA ILE A 80 -11.94 1.85 -9.39
C ILE A 80 -11.14 0.62 -9.85
N LEU A 81 -10.77 -0.28 -8.95
CA LEU A 81 -10.08 -1.51 -9.31
C LEU A 81 -11.05 -2.57 -9.81
N LEU A 82 -12.09 -2.92 -9.04
CA LEU A 82 -12.88 -4.09 -9.37
C LEU A 82 -13.79 -3.89 -10.59
N CYS A 83 -14.30 -2.68 -10.83
CA CYS A 83 -15.19 -2.41 -11.97
C CYS A 83 -14.59 -2.83 -13.32
N PRO A 84 -13.32 -2.52 -13.66
CA PRO A 84 -12.69 -3.02 -14.88
C PRO A 84 -12.10 -4.43 -14.73
N LEU A 85 -11.63 -4.84 -13.56
CA LEU A 85 -10.98 -6.15 -13.37
C LEU A 85 -11.96 -7.34 -13.43
N ILE A 86 -13.21 -7.16 -12.98
CA ILE A 86 -14.26 -8.19 -13.03
C ILE A 86 -14.63 -8.57 -14.48
N PRO A 87 -15.03 -7.64 -15.37
CA PRO A 87 -15.40 -7.99 -16.75
C PRO A 87 -14.22 -8.53 -17.55
N PHE A 88 -12.98 -8.25 -17.13
CA PHE A 88 -11.78 -8.79 -17.76
C PHE A 88 -11.44 -10.23 -17.39
N ASN A 89 -12.21 -10.88 -16.50
CA ASN A 89 -11.94 -12.23 -16.01
C ASN A 89 -10.48 -12.40 -15.55
N SER A 90 -9.99 -11.38 -14.84
CA SER A 90 -8.59 -11.24 -14.48
C SER A 90 -8.10 -12.27 -13.46
N VAL A 91 -9.00 -13.03 -12.82
CA VAL A 91 -8.65 -14.10 -11.89
C VAL A 91 -9.17 -15.42 -12.45
N ILE A 92 -8.27 -16.38 -12.66
CA ILE A 92 -8.58 -17.70 -13.20
C ILE A 92 -8.19 -18.76 -12.17
N TYR A 93 -9.03 -19.78 -12.02
CA TYR A 93 -8.72 -20.98 -11.26
C TYR A 93 -7.95 -21.95 -12.16
N LEU A 94 -6.73 -22.31 -11.78
CA LEU A 94 -5.93 -23.28 -12.51
C LEU A 94 -6.22 -24.67 -11.95
N GLU A 95 -6.87 -25.52 -12.74
CA GLU A 95 -7.35 -26.83 -12.28
C GLU A 95 -6.20 -27.76 -11.87
N TYR A 96 -5.07 -27.73 -12.59
CA TYR A 96 -3.91 -28.60 -12.34
C TYR A 96 -3.16 -28.31 -11.05
N ASP A 97 -3.09 -27.04 -10.62
CA ASP A 97 -2.35 -26.64 -9.42
C ASP A 97 -3.27 -26.23 -8.25
N HIS A 98 -4.59 -26.36 -8.40
CA HIS A 98 -5.59 -26.07 -7.37
C HIS A 98 -5.54 -24.66 -6.73
N TYR A 99 -5.02 -23.65 -7.43
CA TYR A 99 -5.00 -22.26 -6.96
C TYR A 99 -5.64 -21.26 -7.92
N CYS A 100 -6.11 -20.14 -7.38
CA CYS A 100 -6.50 -18.97 -8.18
C CYS A 100 -5.33 -18.02 -8.30
N TYR A 101 -5.09 -17.56 -9.52
CA TYR A 101 -4.10 -16.55 -9.80
C TYR A 101 -4.68 -15.47 -10.70
N ILE A 102 -3.97 -14.35 -10.72
CA ILE A 102 -4.28 -13.25 -11.61
C ILE A 102 -3.77 -13.65 -12.99
N SER A 103 -4.67 -13.87 -13.93
CA SER A 103 -4.31 -14.21 -15.30
C SER A 103 -3.56 -13.06 -15.95
N PHE A 104 -2.34 -13.35 -16.41
CA PHE A 104 -1.54 -12.41 -17.18
C PHE A 104 -1.91 -12.41 -18.68
N SER A 105 -2.94 -13.15 -19.10
CA SER A 105 -3.36 -13.17 -20.50
C SER A 105 -3.99 -11.84 -20.95
N ASN A 106 -4.63 -11.11 -20.04
CA ASN A 106 -5.29 -9.85 -20.35
C ASN A 106 -4.36 -8.66 -20.07
N ILE A 107 -3.61 -8.24 -21.10
CA ILE A 107 -2.68 -7.11 -21.04
C ILE A 107 -3.38 -5.84 -20.53
N GLY A 108 -4.65 -5.62 -20.91
CA GLY A 108 -5.44 -4.49 -20.44
C GLY A 108 -5.64 -4.47 -18.93
N ALA A 109 -5.94 -5.63 -18.33
CA ALA A 109 -6.08 -5.76 -16.87
C ALA A 109 -4.75 -5.51 -16.14
N ILE A 110 -3.64 -5.99 -16.70
CA ILE A 110 -2.29 -5.76 -16.14
C ILE A 110 -1.94 -4.28 -16.21
N LEU A 111 -2.09 -3.64 -17.37
CA LEU A 111 -1.79 -2.22 -17.55
C LEU A 111 -2.66 -1.34 -16.65
N TRP A 112 -3.94 -1.69 -16.52
CA TRP A 112 -4.84 -0.99 -15.60
C TRP A 112 -4.38 -1.13 -14.14
N ALA A 113 -4.09 -2.36 -13.69
CA ALA A 113 -3.60 -2.59 -12.34
C ALA A 113 -2.25 -1.90 -12.10
N ALA A 114 -1.33 -1.92 -13.07
CA ALA A 114 -0.06 -1.23 -12.97
C ALA A 114 -0.26 0.30 -12.85
N PHE A 115 -1.15 0.85 -13.66
CA PHE A 115 -1.46 2.28 -13.65
C PHE A 115 -2.09 2.73 -12.32
N VAL A 116 -3.12 2.03 -11.86
CA VAL A 116 -3.86 2.38 -10.64
C VAL A 116 -3.07 2.06 -9.37
N CYS A 117 -2.39 0.91 -9.31
CA CYS A 117 -1.69 0.47 -8.09
C CYS A 117 -0.29 1.08 -7.94
N TYR A 118 0.37 1.48 -9.02
CA TYR A 118 1.75 1.98 -8.97
C TYR A 118 1.90 3.41 -9.47
N ILE A 119 1.53 3.67 -10.74
CA ILE A 119 1.84 4.95 -11.40
C ILE A 119 1.11 6.10 -10.70
N ILE A 120 -0.21 5.98 -10.49
CA ILE A 120 -1.00 7.03 -9.83
C ILE A 120 -0.48 7.29 -8.40
N PRO A 121 -0.37 6.29 -7.50
CA PRO A 121 0.13 6.50 -6.14
C PRO A 121 1.51 7.15 -6.10
N PHE A 122 2.43 6.71 -6.96
CA PHE A 122 3.77 7.26 -7.04
C PHE A 122 3.76 8.73 -7.46
N CYS A 123 3.02 9.08 -8.52
CA CYS A 123 2.87 10.46 -8.97
C CYS A 123 2.25 11.34 -7.88
N CYS A 124 1.20 10.87 -7.20
CA CYS A 124 0.58 11.59 -6.08
C CYS A 124 1.59 11.86 -4.95
N LEU A 125 2.36 10.85 -4.55
CA LEU A 125 3.40 10.99 -3.53
C LEU A 125 4.49 11.98 -3.94
N LEU A 126 4.95 11.92 -5.19
CA LEU A 126 5.97 12.83 -5.71
C LEU A 126 5.47 14.28 -5.72
N ILE A 127 4.24 14.52 -6.16
CA ILE A 127 3.62 15.85 -6.15
C ILE A 127 3.52 16.38 -4.72
N MET A 128 3.04 15.58 -3.77
CA MET A 128 2.96 15.98 -2.36
C MET A 128 4.34 16.31 -1.78
N TYR A 129 5.35 15.48 -2.08
CA TYR A 129 6.73 15.72 -1.66
C TYR A 129 7.27 17.05 -2.19
N ILE A 130 7.14 17.29 -3.50
CA ILE A 130 7.58 18.54 -4.14
C ILE A 130 6.89 19.74 -3.49
N ARG A 131 5.57 19.68 -3.29
CA ARG A 131 4.81 20.77 -2.66
C ARG A 131 5.30 21.08 -1.24
N ILE A 132 5.59 20.06 -0.44
CA ILE A 132 6.08 20.23 0.93
C ILE A 132 7.49 20.85 0.92
N VAL A 133 8.38 20.37 0.05
CA VAL A 133 9.74 20.92 -0.06
C VAL A 133 9.72 22.37 -0.54
N VAL A 134 8.92 22.69 -1.55
CA VAL A 134 8.77 24.06 -2.07
C VAL A 134 8.24 24.98 -0.97
N PHE A 135 7.22 24.56 -0.22
CA PHE A 135 6.68 25.34 0.89
C PHE A 135 7.73 25.59 1.98
N LEU A 136 8.48 24.56 2.38
CA LEU A 136 9.53 24.69 3.40
C LEU A 136 10.69 25.59 2.95
N ARG A 137 11.00 25.63 1.65
CA ARG A 137 12.04 26.52 1.11
C ARG A 137 11.62 28.00 1.09
N HIS A 138 10.33 28.28 0.90
CA HIS A 138 9.81 29.65 0.83
C HIS A 138 9.49 30.25 2.20
N GLN A 139 9.58 29.47 3.28
CA GLN A 139 9.31 29.99 4.61
C GLN A 139 10.45 30.87 5.12
N PRO A 140 10.16 32.08 5.64
CA PRO A 140 11.20 32.97 6.16
C PRO A 140 11.87 32.36 7.40
N ASN A 141 13.17 32.63 7.57
CA ASN A 141 14.00 32.07 8.66
C ASN A 141 13.58 32.54 10.08
N ASN A 142 12.63 33.47 10.20
CA ASN A 142 12.17 34.05 11.47
C ASN A 142 11.14 33.19 12.23
N GLN A 143 11.10 31.88 11.96
CA GLN A 143 10.20 30.99 12.69
C GLN A 143 10.76 30.61 14.06
N THR A 144 9.87 30.41 15.02
CA THR A 144 10.27 29.89 16.33
C THR A 144 10.92 28.51 16.18
N LEU A 145 11.92 28.23 17.02
CA LEU A 145 12.63 26.94 17.04
C LEU A 145 11.66 25.75 17.13
N ALA A 146 10.56 25.89 17.87
CA ALA A 146 9.52 24.87 18.01
C ALA A 146 8.82 24.52 16.68
N VAL A 147 8.49 25.53 15.86
CA VAL A 147 7.87 25.32 14.54
C VAL A 147 8.86 24.64 13.59
N ARG A 148 10.12 25.08 13.59
CA ARG A 148 11.19 24.49 12.78
C ARG A 148 11.43 23.01 13.13
N HIS A 149 11.45 22.66 14.42
CA HIS A 149 11.58 21.27 14.86
C HIS A 149 10.39 20.41 14.41
N ARG A 150 9.15 20.93 14.48
CA ARG A 150 7.95 20.23 14.00
C ARG A 150 8.01 19.95 12.49
N GLN A 151 8.44 20.93 11.72
CA GLN A 151 8.59 20.81 10.26
C GLN A 151 9.68 19.82 9.87
N ASN A 152 10.85 19.89 10.51
CA ASN A 152 11.94 18.93 10.27
C ASN A 152 11.50 17.50 10.59
N ARG A 153 10.68 17.31 11.65
CA ARG A 153 10.09 16.01 11.95
C ARG A 153 9.17 15.53 10.83
N ASN A 154 8.28 16.39 10.32
CA ASN A 154 7.38 16.05 9.22
C ASN A 154 8.16 15.71 7.94
N LEU A 155 9.21 16.47 7.61
CA LEU A 155 10.09 16.20 6.47
C LEU A 155 10.80 14.86 6.62
N MET A 156 11.29 14.52 7.82
CA MET A 156 11.88 13.20 8.08
C MET A 156 10.86 12.06 7.87
N VAL A 157 9.61 12.24 8.28
CA VAL A 157 8.54 11.26 8.05
C VAL A 157 8.30 11.06 6.55
N ILE A 158 8.13 12.14 5.79
CA ILE A 158 7.89 12.04 4.35
C ILE A 158 9.09 11.43 3.63
N ARG A 159 10.32 11.80 4.01
CA ARG A 159 11.53 11.21 3.44
C ARG A 159 11.58 9.70 3.69
N ARG A 160 11.17 9.24 4.88
CA ARG A 160 11.06 7.81 5.19
C ARG A 160 9.97 7.13 4.35
N ILE A 161 8.79 7.75 4.20
CA ILE A 161 7.72 7.23 3.34
C ILE A 161 8.23 7.08 1.89
N LEU A 162 8.91 8.10 1.37
CA LEU A 162 9.47 8.06 0.02
C LEU A 162 10.56 6.99 -0.13
N MET A 163 11.42 6.80 0.87
CA MET A 163 12.37 5.68 0.89
C MET A 163 11.66 4.32 0.90
N LEU A 164 10.60 4.16 1.70
CA LEU A 164 9.83 2.91 1.76
C LEU A 164 9.11 2.62 0.44
N VAL A 165 8.55 3.64 -0.20
CA VAL A 165 7.88 3.52 -1.50
C VAL A 165 8.90 3.21 -2.60
N ASN A 166 10.07 3.85 -2.60
CA ASN A 166 11.14 3.51 -3.55
C ASN A 166 11.65 2.08 -3.33
N LEU A 167 11.82 1.66 -2.08
CA LEU A 167 12.19 0.28 -1.74
C LEU A 167 11.14 -0.71 -2.27
N LEU A 168 9.86 -0.37 -2.12
CA LEU A 168 8.75 -1.18 -2.62
C LEU A 168 8.74 -1.28 -4.15
N LEU A 169 9.04 -0.17 -4.85
CA LEU A 169 9.19 -0.16 -6.30
C LEU A 169 10.35 -1.06 -6.74
N ILE A 170 11.50 -0.97 -6.06
CA ILE A 170 12.67 -1.83 -6.34
C ILE A 170 12.32 -3.31 -6.09
N LEU A 171 11.64 -3.62 -5.00
CA LEU A 171 11.17 -4.98 -4.69
C LEU A 171 10.11 -5.49 -5.67
N GLY A 172 9.38 -4.60 -6.35
CA GLY A 172 8.42 -4.92 -7.39
C GLY A 172 9.02 -5.11 -8.78
N LEU A 173 10.26 -4.65 -9.02
CA LEU A 173 10.94 -4.80 -10.32
C LEU A 173 11.01 -6.25 -10.81
N PRO A 174 11.33 -7.28 -9.98
CA PRO A 174 11.32 -8.67 -10.43
C PRO A 174 9.97 -9.09 -11.03
N SER A 175 8.86 -8.67 -10.43
CA SER A 175 7.52 -8.96 -10.94
C SER A 175 7.27 -8.27 -12.29
N ILE A 176 7.74 -7.03 -12.47
CA ILE A 176 7.63 -6.31 -13.75
C ILE A 176 8.46 -7.00 -14.83
N VAL A 177 9.68 -7.45 -14.51
CA VAL A 177 10.55 -8.18 -15.44
C VAL A 177 9.90 -9.50 -15.85
N LEU A 178 9.33 -10.26 -14.91
CA LEU A 178 8.60 -11.51 -15.21
C LEU A 178 7.40 -11.25 -16.13
N ILE A 179 6.62 -10.21 -15.87
CA ILE A 179 5.50 -9.80 -16.74
C ILE A 179 6.02 -9.43 -18.14
N GLY A 180 7.10 -8.66 -18.22
CA GLY A 180 7.73 -8.30 -19.50
C GLY A 180 8.18 -9.52 -20.29
N MET A 181 8.78 -10.51 -19.63
CA MET A 181 9.16 -11.77 -20.27
C MET A 181 7.94 -12.54 -20.80
N ILE A 182 6.82 -12.58 -20.06
CA ILE A 182 5.57 -13.19 -20.54
C ILE A 182 5.05 -12.47 -21.77
N ILE A 183 5.08 -11.13 -21.79
CA ILE A 183 4.62 -10.34 -22.94
C ILE A 183 5.47 -10.61 -24.19
N VAL A 184 6.79 -10.73 -24.02
CA VAL A 184 7.73 -10.96 -25.14
C VAL A 184 7.66 -12.39 -25.66
N THR A 185 7.60 -13.39 -24.77
CA THR A 185 7.62 -14.81 -25.14
C THR A 185 6.24 -15.35 -25.51
N GLY A 186 5.17 -14.74 -25.00
CA GLY A 186 3.81 -15.27 -25.11
C GLY A 186 3.54 -16.49 -24.22
N GLU A 187 4.54 -16.97 -23.47
CA GLU A 187 4.45 -18.18 -22.65
C GLU A 187 4.45 -17.86 -21.15
N GLN A 188 3.58 -18.55 -20.41
CA GLN A 188 3.53 -18.43 -18.96
C GLN A 188 4.46 -19.47 -18.32
N TYR A 189 5.60 -19.03 -17.80
CA TYR A 189 6.49 -19.92 -17.05
C TYR A 189 5.86 -20.33 -15.71
N PRO A 190 5.85 -21.63 -15.36
CA PRO A 190 5.22 -22.12 -14.13
C PRO A 190 5.84 -21.54 -12.85
N LEU A 191 7.14 -21.19 -12.90
CA LEU A 191 7.85 -20.55 -11.80
C LEU A 191 7.35 -19.12 -11.52
N THR A 192 6.84 -18.41 -12.53
CA THR A 192 6.35 -17.04 -12.39
C THR A 192 5.16 -16.97 -11.44
N ASN A 193 4.26 -17.95 -11.51
CA ASN A 193 3.06 -17.99 -10.67
C ASN A 193 3.39 -18.30 -9.21
N ARG A 194 4.40 -19.15 -8.95
CA ARG A 194 4.80 -19.55 -7.59
C ARG A 194 5.69 -18.50 -6.91
N ILE A 195 6.64 -17.92 -7.64
CA ILE A 195 7.65 -17.01 -7.08
C ILE A 195 7.18 -15.55 -7.16
N GLY A 196 6.36 -15.17 -8.13
CA GLY A 196 5.96 -13.78 -8.37
C GLY A 196 5.29 -13.11 -7.16
N LEU A 197 4.61 -13.89 -6.31
CA LEU A 197 3.94 -13.42 -5.09
C LEU A 197 4.84 -13.31 -3.86
N LEU A 198 6.02 -13.93 -3.87
CA LEU A 198 6.94 -13.94 -2.72
C LEU A 198 7.57 -12.56 -2.43
N PRO A 199 8.20 -11.87 -3.41
CA PRO A 199 8.76 -10.53 -3.19
C PRO A 199 7.70 -9.56 -2.69
N VAL A 200 6.49 -9.71 -3.25
CA VAL A 200 5.34 -8.90 -2.91
C VAL A 200 4.85 -9.19 -1.49
N SER A 201 4.81 -10.45 -1.06
CA SER A 201 4.46 -10.81 0.32
C SER A 201 5.48 -10.28 1.34
N ILE A 202 6.78 -10.43 1.03
CA ILE A 202 7.88 -9.94 1.87
C ILE A 202 7.83 -8.42 2.00
N SER A 203 7.60 -7.72 0.89
CA SER A 203 7.52 -6.26 0.88
C SER A 203 6.35 -5.77 1.73
N MET A 204 5.19 -6.43 1.65
CA MET A 204 3.99 -6.09 2.44
C MET A 204 4.18 -6.31 3.94
N SER A 205 4.82 -7.41 4.32
CA SER A 205 5.19 -7.66 5.72
C SER A 205 6.19 -6.62 6.22
N GLY A 206 7.22 -6.31 5.43
CA GLY A 206 8.19 -5.27 5.73
C GLY A 206 7.55 -3.89 5.87
N LEU A 207 6.59 -3.55 5.01
CA LEU A 207 5.86 -2.28 5.06
C LEU A 207 4.96 -2.19 6.27
N SER A 208 4.26 -3.26 6.63
CA SER A 208 3.40 -3.29 7.81
C SER A 208 4.22 -3.03 9.08
N VAL A 209 5.41 -3.65 9.17
CA VAL A 209 6.37 -3.38 10.25
C VAL A 209 6.88 -1.94 10.19
N ALA A 210 7.28 -1.46 9.01
CA ALA A 210 7.78 -0.10 8.83
C ALA A 210 6.73 0.98 9.16
N LEU A 211 5.46 0.74 8.85
CA LEU A 211 4.32 1.59 9.17
C LEU A 211 4.16 1.71 10.70
N ILE A 212 4.24 0.58 11.42
CA ILE A 212 4.21 0.57 12.89
C ILE A 212 5.34 1.44 13.48
N TYR A 213 6.55 1.34 12.93
CA TYR A 213 7.69 2.15 13.37
C TYR A 213 7.59 3.63 12.96
N CYS A 214 6.96 3.93 11.81
CA CYS A 214 6.81 5.29 11.31
C CYS A 214 5.68 6.06 12.01
N ILE A 215 4.62 5.38 12.47
CA ILE A 215 3.52 5.98 13.24
C ILE A 215 4.01 6.25 14.69
N SER A 216 4.86 7.27 14.82
CA SER A 216 5.34 7.81 16.09
C SER A 216 4.23 8.29 17.07
N PRO A 217 3.02 8.75 16.66
CA PRO A 217 2.04 9.20 17.64
C PRO A 217 1.49 8.07 18.54
N LEU A 218 1.38 6.84 18.04
CA LEU A 218 0.97 5.68 18.86
C LEU A 218 1.97 5.42 19.99
N LYS A 219 3.26 5.59 19.72
CA LYS A 219 4.30 5.49 20.77
C LYS A 219 4.10 6.57 21.84
N SER A 220 3.77 7.79 21.45
CA SER A 220 3.53 8.89 22.41
C SER A 220 2.21 8.71 23.20
N ILE A 221 1.16 8.19 22.57
CA ILE A 221 -0.12 7.90 23.22
C ILE A 221 0.01 6.69 24.16
N ALA A 222 0.68 5.61 23.72
CA ALA A 222 0.97 4.45 24.54
C ALA A 222 1.88 4.79 25.73
N LEU A 223 2.88 5.65 25.54
CA LEU A 223 3.71 6.16 26.63
C LEU A 223 2.91 7.04 27.60
N LYS A 224 2.02 7.91 27.10
CA LYS A 224 1.12 8.71 27.94
C LYS A 224 0.14 7.84 28.74
N LEU A 225 -0.47 6.83 28.13
CA LEU A 225 -1.35 5.87 28.81
C LEU A 225 -0.58 5.07 29.88
N ARG A 226 0.65 4.64 29.56
CA ARG A 226 1.52 3.95 30.51
C ARG A 226 1.93 4.85 31.68
N GLN A 227 2.15 6.14 31.45
CA GLN A 227 2.44 7.11 32.51
C GLN A 227 1.21 7.45 33.35
N SER A 228 0.03 7.58 32.72
CA SER A 228 -1.24 7.83 33.42
C SER A 228 -1.67 6.67 34.32
N ASN A 229 -1.29 5.43 33.99
CA ASN A 229 -1.56 4.25 34.83
C ASN A 229 -0.54 4.04 35.95
N ARG A 230 0.45 4.93 36.11
CA ARG A 230 1.39 4.94 37.25
C ARG A 230 0.96 5.94 38.33
N VAL A 231 -0.34 6.07 38.59
CA VAL A 231 -0.79 6.73 39.82
C VAL A 231 -0.24 5.91 40.99
N LEU A 232 0.70 6.51 41.73
CA LEU A 232 1.34 5.89 42.88
C LEU A 232 0.28 5.53 43.94
N PRO A 233 0.32 4.33 44.53
CA PRO A 233 -0.42 4.09 45.76
C PRO A 233 0.13 5.04 46.83
N ASN A 234 -0.76 5.86 47.39
CA ASN A 234 -0.47 6.72 48.54
C ASN A 234 -0.13 5.90 49.78
#